data_AF-A0A838WSP9-F1
#
_entry.id   AF-A0A838WSP9-F1
#
_cell.length_a   1.000
_cell.length_b   1.000
_cell.length_c   1.000
_cell.angle_alpha   90.00
_cell.angle_beta   90.00
_cell.angle_gamma   90.00
#
_symmetry.space_group_name_H-M   'P 1'
#
loop_
_entity.id
_entity.type
_entity.pdbx_description
1 polymer ?
#
loop_
_entity_poly.entity_id
_entity_poly.type
_entity_poly.pdbx_seq_one_letter_code
_entity_poly.pdbx_strand_id
1 'polypeptide(L)'
;MAQRDDDELIELKPVPVVWIAAQLGVIVLAAVVLITLWDTIPDPEPANAVAGRFAAALPLALLTPAVFLLIHHQAKHTHESPPRRSVAEVNHARALTNEMLPLVGKLMVALTALLYGGMTADLLGASVSTPAIIALILLVIVAFVIGTRAAYRRAVDAAGTSDRHVYAGMFYFNRDDERMIVDHAMGATLNFARPSAWALIAALLTPALIIGIGVALGNE
;
A
#
# COMPACT_ATOMS: atom_id res chain seq x y z
N MET A 1 17.56 -26.27 33.16
CA MET A 1 17.12 -24.96 32.66
C MET A 1 16.85 -25.13 31.18
N ALA A 2 15.58 -25.25 30.80
CA ALA A 2 15.20 -25.31 29.39
C ALA A 2 15.48 -23.94 28.78
N GLN A 3 16.29 -23.91 27.73
CA GLN A 3 16.51 -22.74 26.89
C GLN A 3 15.13 -22.34 26.36
N ARG A 4 14.65 -21.15 26.73
CA ARG A 4 13.39 -20.60 26.23
C ARG A 4 13.61 -20.35 24.73
N ASP A 5 12.78 -20.92 23.87
CA ASP A 5 12.72 -20.61 22.43
C ASP A 5 12.49 -19.09 22.16
N ASP A 6 12.21 -18.31 23.21
CA ASP A 6 11.94 -16.87 23.20
C ASP A 6 13.12 -15.99 22.70
N ASP A 7 14.33 -16.55 22.50
CA ASP A 7 15.50 -15.83 21.98
C ASP A 7 15.72 -16.01 20.45
N GLU A 8 14.97 -16.91 19.79
CA GLU A 8 15.14 -17.13 18.34
C GLU A 8 14.40 -16.05 17.53
N LEU A 9 15.12 -15.45 16.58
CA LEU A 9 14.54 -14.44 15.70
C LEU A 9 13.75 -15.10 14.57
N ILE A 10 12.50 -14.67 14.39
CA ILE A 10 11.69 -15.04 13.21
C ILE A 10 12.47 -14.68 11.94
N GLU A 11 12.54 -15.62 11.00
CA GLU A 11 13.18 -15.40 9.71
C GLU A 11 12.40 -14.35 8.90
N LEU A 12 13.11 -13.32 8.44
CA LEU A 12 12.54 -12.33 7.54
C LEU A 12 12.54 -12.89 6.11
N LYS A 13 11.36 -13.15 5.55
CA LYS A 13 11.21 -13.64 4.19
C LYS A 13 11.74 -12.62 3.19
N PRO A 14 12.32 -13.08 2.06
CA PRO A 14 12.80 -12.17 1.03
C PRO A 14 11.65 -11.33 0.45
N VAL A 15 12.02 -10.20 -0.13
CA VAL A 15 11.08 -9.33 -0.86
C VAL A 15 10.33 -10.16 -1.91
N PRO A 16 8.99 -10.10 -1.98
CA PRO A 16 8.22 -10.96 -2.87
C PRO A 16 8.25 -10.42 -4.30
N VAL A 17 9.35 -10.68 -5.00
CA VAL A 17 9.64 -10.21 -6.37
C VAL A 17 8.58 -10.61 -7.40
N VAL A 18 7.83 -11.68 -7.13
CA VAL A 18 6.71 -12.13 -7.98
C VAL A 18 5.66 -11.03 -8.19
N TRP A 19 5.39 -10.21 -7.17
CA TRP A 19 4.40 -9.12 -7.29
C TRP A 19 4.95 -7.92 -8.06
N ILE A 20 6.25 -7.65 -7.96
CA ILE A 20 6.92 -6.64 -8.80
C ILE A 20 6.86 -7.09 -10.27
N ALA A 21 7.18 -8.36 -10.54
CA ALA A 21 7.12 -8.92 -11.89
C ALA A 21 5.69 -8.91 -12.44
N ALA A 22 4.69 -9.27 -11.63
CA ALA A 22 3.28 -9.22 -12.03
C ALA A 22 2.83 -7.79 -12.37
N GLN A 23 3.24 -6.79 -11.58
CA GLN A 23 2.91 -5.40 -11.83
C GLN A 23 3.54 -4.89 -13.14
N LEU A 24 4.82 -5.17 -13.36
CA LEU A 24 5.50 -4.85 -14.62
C LEU A 24 4.86 -5.58 -15.80
N GLY A 25 4.46 -6.83 -15.61
CA GLY A 25 3.75 -7.63 -16.60
C GLY A 25 2.44 -6.99 -17.05
N VAL A 26 1.66 -6.41 -16.12
CA VAL A 26 0.43 -5.66 -16.46
C VAL A 26 0.73 -4.45 -17.35
N ILE A 27 1.79 -3.69 -17.05
CA ILE A 27 2.17 -2.50 -17.82
C ILE A 27 2.63 -2.88 -19.22
N VAL A 28 3.49 -3.89 -19.31
CA VAL A 28 3.97 -4.43 -20.59
C VAL A 28 2.79 -4.97 -21.41
N LEU A 29 1.86 -5.69 -20.78
CA LEU A 29 0.67 -6.21 -21.45
C LEU A 29 -0.19 -5.07 -22.02
N ALA A 30 -0.46 -4.02 -21.22
CA ALA A 30 -1.22 -2.86 -21.67
C ALA A 30 -0.55 -2.15 -22.86
N ALA A 31 0.78 -2.00 -22.81
CA ALA A 31 1.54 -1.41 -23.92
C ALA A 31 1.50 -2.29 -25.18
N VAL A 32 1.68 -3.60 -25.04
CA VAL A 32 1.60 -4.56 -26.17
C VAL A 32 0.23 -4.50 -26.80
N VAL A 33 -0.85 -4.53 -26.01
CA VAL A 33 -2.23 -4.45 -26.52
C VAL A 33 -2.43 -3.18 -27.36
N LEU A 34 -2.01 -2.02 -26.86
CA LEU A 34 -2.14 -0.76 -27.59
C LEU A 34 -1.29 -0.71 -28.86
N ILE A 35 -0.07 -1.24 -28.84
CA ILE A 35 0.78 -1.32 -30.03
C ILE A 35 0.13 -2.21 -31.09
N THR A 36 -0.43 -3.36 -30.68
CA THR A 36 -1.06 -4.31 -31.60
C THR A 36 -2.39 -3.84 -32.16
N LEU A 37 -3.13 -3.04 -31.39
CA LEU A 37 -4.46 -2.54 -31.74
C LEU A 37 -4.45 -1.04 -32.10
N TRP A 38 -3.28 -0.50 -32.44
CA TRP A 38 -3.08 0.93 -32.68
C TRP A 38 -4.03 1.48 -33.72
N ASP A 39 -4.22 0.75 -34.82
CA ASP A 39 -5.07 1.17 -35.94
C ASP A 39 -6.58 1.14 -35.63
N THR A 40 -6.98 0.62 -34.46
CA THR A 40 -8.39 0.55 -34.03
C THR A 40 -8.80 1.65 -33.06
N ILE A 41 -7.86 2.51 -32.64
CA ILE A 41 -8.12 3.62 -31.72
C ILE A 41 -9.08 4.63 -32.41
N PRO A 42 -10.28 4.88 -31.86
CA PRO A 42 -11.23 5.83 -32.44
C PRO A 42 -10.67 7.25 -32.26
N ASP A 43 -10.29 7.89 -33.37
CA ASP A 43 -9.52 9.13 -33.44
C ASP A 43 -8.15 9.03 -32.75
N PRO A 44 -7.05 8.82 -33.50
CA PRO A 44 -5.74 8.65 -32.89
C PRO A 44 -5.33 9.94 -32.19
N GLU A 45 -5.37 9.93 -30.86
CA GLU A 45 -4.63 10.90 -30.07
C GLU A 45 -3.18 10.91 -30.56
N PRO A 46 -2.52 12.09 -30.61
CA PRO A 46 -1.11 12.16 -30.95
C PRO A 46 -0.31 11.15 -30.13
N ALA A 47 0.59 10.39 -30.76
CA ALA A 47 1.29 9.29 -30.08
C ALA A 47 2.05 9.74 -28.82
N ASN A 48 2.52 10.99 -28.79
CA ASN A 48 3.14 11.62 -27.63
C ASN A 48 2.16 11.85 -26.46
N ALA A 49 0.87 12.09 -26.72
CA ALA A 49 -0.15 12.21 -25.68
C ALA A 49 -0.42 10.86 -25.01
N VAL A 50 -0.58 9.79 -25.81
CA VAL A 50 -0.74 8.41 -25.32
C VAL A 50 0.48 7.99 -24.50
N ALA A 51 1.69 8.22 -25.03
CA ALA A 51 2.94 7.96 -24.32
C ALA A 51 3.03 8.77 -23.01
N GLY A 52 2.58 10.02 -23.01
CA GLY A 52 2.53 10.87 -21.81
C GLY A 52 1.64 10.31 -20.72
N ARG A 53 0.45 9.80 -21.06
CA ARG A 53 -0.47 9.14 -20.10
C ARG A 53 0.16 7.88 -19.50
N PHE A 54 0.80 7.06 -20.33
CA PHE A 54 1.52 5.86 -19.88
C PHE A 54 2.69 6.20 -18.97
N ALA A 55 3.46 7.25 -19.31
CA ALA A 55 4.59 7.71 -18.52
C ALA A 55 4.15 8.30 -17.17
N ALA A 56 3.02 8.99 -17.11
CA ALA A 56 2.48 9.57 -15.88
C ALA A 56 2.10 8.50 -14.83
N ALA A 57 1.82 7.27 -15.26
CA ALA A 57 1.52 6.15 -14.37
C ALA A 57 2.74 5.31 -13.96
N LEU A 58 3.92 5.52 -14.59
CA LEU A 58 5.18 4.86 -14.23
C LEU A 58 5.62 5.09 -12.78
N PRO A 59 5.46 6.29 -12.17
CA PRO A 59 5.80 6.49 -10.77
C PRO A 59 5.14 5.47 -9.83
N LEU A 60 3.90 5.05 -10.09
CA LEU A 60 3.21 4.04 -9.29
C LEU A 60 3.88 2.65 -9.43
N ALA A 61 4.37 2.33 -10.62
CA ALA A 61 5.12 1.11 -10.90
C ALA A 61 6.48 1.09 -10.19
N LEU A 62 7.17 2.23 -10.13
CA LEU A 62 8.45 2.38 -9.45
C LEU A 62 8.30 2.50 -7.92
N LEU A 63 7.16 2.99 -7.44
CA LEU A 63 6.87 3.10 -6.02
C LEU A 63 6.86 1.74 -5.33
N THR A 64 6.35 0.70 -6.02
CA THR A 64 6.19 -0.64 -5.44
C THR A 64 7.51 -1.29 -5.03
N PRO A 65 8.55 -1.40 -5.90
CA PRO A 65 9.85 -1.91 -5.47
C PRO A 65 10.49 -1.01 -4.40
N ALA A 66 10.33 0.31 -4.48
CA ALA A 66 10.86 1.23 -3.46
C ALA A 66 10.24 0.99 -2.07
N VAL A 67 8.92 0.90 -2.00
CA VAL A 67 8.18 0.60 -0.75
C VAL A 67 8.56 -0.76 -0.21
N PHE A 68 8.67 -1.77 -1.08
CA PHE A 68 9.08 -3.12 -0.69
C PHE A 68 10.47 -3.15 -0.07
N LEU A 69 11.43 -2.50 -0.74
CA LEU A 69 12.81 -2.42 -0.26
C LEU A 69 12.88 -1.64 1.05
N LEU A 70 12.16 -0.53 1.18
CA LEU A 70 12.14 0.29 2.38
C LEU A 70 11.59 -0.48 3.59
N ILE A 71 10.41 -1.11 3.45
CA ILE A 71 9.78 -1.88 4.51
C ILE A 71 10.66 -3.08 4.91
N HIS A 72 11.18 -3.82 3.91
CA HIS A 72 12.04 -4.96 4.17
C HIS A 72 13.37 -4.54 4.82
N HIS A 73 13.98 -3.45 4.37
CA HIS A 73 15.20 -2.90 4.95
C HIS A 73 14.95 -2.49 6.41
N GLN A 74 13.87 -1.78 6.69
CA GLN A 74 13.50 -1.39 8.04
C GLN A 74 13.30 -2.61 8.95
N ALA A 75 12.63 -3.67 8.46
CA ALA A 75 12.41 -4.91 9.21
C ALA A 75 13.71 -5.67 9.48
N LYS A 76 14.62 -5.67 8.50
CA LYS A 76 15.94 -6.28 8.62
C LYS A 76 16.76 -5.59 9.71
N HIS A 77 16.82 -4.27 9.71
CA HIS A 77 17.63 -3.47 10.63
C HIS A 77 16.91 -3.05 11.94
N THR A 78 15.70 -3.56 12.19
CA THR A 78 14.90 -3.26 13.39
C THR A 78 15.67 -3.56 14.69
N HIS A 79 16.53 -4.57 14.69
CA HIS A 79 17.33 -5.00 15.84
C HIS A 79 18.63 -4.20 16.04
N GLU A 80 19.06 -3.44 15.03
CA GLU A 80 20.34 -2.72 15.00
C GLU A 80 20.21 -1.24 15.40
N SER A 81 18.98 -0.69 15.34
CA SER A 81 18.72 0.72 15.63
C SER A 81 18.69 0.97 17.16
N PRO A 82 19.44 1.96 17.68
CA PRO A 82 19.28 2.40 19.08
C PRO A 82 17.91 3.10 19.28
N PRO A 83 17.24 2.92 20.44
CA PRO A 83 17.57 2.00 21.52
C PRO A 83 17.35 0.54 21.12
N ARG A 84 18.20 -0.38 21.63
CA ARG A 84 18.10 -1.81 21.33
C ARG A 84 16.71 -2.33 21.67
N ARG A 85 16.03 -2.89 20.66
CA ARG A 85 14.70 -3.47 20.77
C ARG A 85 14.78 -4.90 21.29
N SER A 86 13.74 -5.32 22.00
CA SER A 86 13.59 -6.68 22.50
C SER A 86 13.39 -7.69 21.37
N VAL A 87 13.72 -8.96 21.61
CA VAL A 87 13.50 -10.05 20.63
C VAL A 87 12.03 -10.13 20.20
N ALA A 88 11.11 -9.96 21.15
CA ALA A 88 9.67 -9.93 20.89
C ALA A 88 9.26 -8.82 19.89
N GLU A 89 9.80 -7.60 20.05
CA GLU A 89 9.51 -6.48 19.15
C GLU A 89 10.08 -6.71 17.75
N VAL A 90 11.28 -7.29 17.65
CA VAL A 90 11.90 -7.64 16.36
C VAL A 90 11.09 -8.75 15.67
N ASN A 91 10.68 -9.77 16.42
CA ASN A 91 9.86 -10.86 15.90
C ASN A 91 8.49 -10.37 15.41
N HIS A 92 7.87 -9.46 16.15
CA HIS A 92 6.62 -8.82 15.73
C HIS A 92 6.80 -8.03 14.42
N ALA A 93 7.87 -7.23 14.30
CA ALA A 93 8.18 -6.48 13.07
C ALA A 93 8.40 -7.39 11.86
N ARG A 94 9.16 -8.48 12.02
CA ARG A 94 9.45 -9.43 10.94
C ARG A 94 8.21 -10.24 10.54
N ALA A 95 7.43 -10.71 11.52
CA ALA A 95 6.18 -11.42 11.27
C ALA A 95 5.16 -10.53 10.52
N LEU A 96 4.99 -9.28 10.96
CA LEU A 96 4.15 -8.31 10.25
C LEU A 96 4.64 -8.07 8.83
N THR A 97 5.95 -7.86 8.64
CA THR A 97 6.53 -7.64 7.31
C THR A 97 6.27 -8.81 6.37
N ASN A 98 6.47 -10.03 6.86
CA ASN A 98 6.26 -11.27 6.10
C ASN A 98 4.81 -11.41 5.61
N GLU A 99 3.84 -10.97 6.40
CA GLU A 99 2.42 -11.06 6.07
C GLU A 99 1.91 -9.87 5.23
N MET A 100 2.45 -8.66 5.48
CA MET A 100 1.98 -7.43 4.85
C MET A 100 2.57 -7.20 3.45
N LEU A 101 3.85 -7.52 3.22
CA LEU A 101 4.50 -7.28 1.92
C LEU A 101 3.75 -7.94 0.74
N PRO A 102 3.32 -9.22 0.81
CA PRO A 102 2.53 -9.82 -0.27
C PRO A 102 1.17 -9.13 -0.49
N LEU A 103 0.53 -8.63 0.57
CA LEU A 103 -0.75 -7.92 0.46
C LEU A 103 -0.60 -6.56 -0.21
N VAL A 104 0.45 -5.81 0.15
CA VAL A 104 0.79 -4.55 -0.53
C VAL A 104 1.08 -4.82 -2.01
N GLY A 105 1.79 -5.90 -2.33
CA GLY A 105 2.03 -6.32 -3.72
C GLY A 105 0.76 -6.58 -4.51
N LYS A 106 -0.17 -7.35 -3.94
CA LYS A 106 -1.49 -7.61 -4.56
C LYS A 106 -2.28 -6.32 -4.79
N LEU A 107 -2.27 -5.40 -3.80
CA LEU A 107 -2.93 -4.11 -3.92
C LEU A 107 -2.32 -3.28 -5.07
N MET A 108 -1.00 -3.17 -5.12
CA MET A 108 -0.30 -2.41 -6.16
C MET A 108 -0.57 -2.99 -7.55
N VAL A 109 -0.51 -4.32 -7.71
CA VAL A 109 -0.86 -4.99 -8.98
C VAL A 109 -2.31 -4.71 -9.36
N ALA A 110 -3.25 -4.83 -8.43
CA ALA A 110 -4.66 -4.57 -8.69
C ALA A 110 -4.89 -3.12 -9.13
N LEU A 111 -4.34 -2.14 -8.41
CA LEU A 111 -4.46 -0.72 -8.77
C LEU A 111 -3.81 -0.42 -10.13
N THR A 112 -2.64 -0.99 -10.41
CA THR A 112 -1.99 -0.88 -11.73
C THR A 112 -2.85 -1.48 -12.84
N ALA A 113 -3.47 -2.64 -12.61
CA ALA A 113 -4.36 -3.26 -13.58
C ALA A 113 -5.62 -2.42 -13.85
N LEU A 114 -6.18 -1.80 -12.82
CA LEU A 114 -7.33 -0.90 -12.98
C LEU A 114 -6.97 0.37 -13.75
N LEU A 115 -5.82 0.97 -13.44
CA LEU A 115 -5.37 2.19 -14.08
C LEU A 115 -4.98 1.96 -15.55
N TYR A 116 -4.06 1.02 -15.81
CA TYR A 116 -3.61 0.73 -17.18
C TYR A 116 -4.68 0.02 -17.99
N GLY A 117 -5.45 -0.91 -17.39
CA GLY A 117 -6.56 -1.58 -18.07
C GLY A 117 -7.69 -0.63 -18.43
N GLY A 118 -8.08 0.26 -17.50
CA GLY A 118 -9.08 1.30 -17.76
C GLY A 118 -8.63 2.26 -18.86
N MET A 119 -7.38 2.72 -18.82
CA MET A 119 -6.80 3.58 -19.85
C MET A 119 -6.72 2.90 -21.22
N THR A 120 -6.28 1.64 -21.27
CA THR A 120 -6.24 0.87 -22.53
C THR A 120 -7.64 0.64 -23.09
N ALA A 121 -8.62 0.33 -22.24
CA ALA A 121 -10.01 0.15 -22.67
C ALA A 121 -10.59 1.46 -23.24
N ASP A 122 -10.39 2.58 -22.54
CA ASP A 122 -10.82 3.92 -22.96
C ASP A 122 -10.24 4.29 -24.33
N LEU A 123 -8.92 4.10 -24.53
CA LEU A 123 -8.25 4.35 -25.82
C LEU A 123 -8.76 3.47 -26.96
N LEU A 124 -9.23 2.25 -26.66
CA LEU A 124 -9.83 1.35 -27.66
C LEU A 124 -11.32 1.64 -27.91
N GLY A 125 -11.85 2.73 -27.37
CA GLY A 125 -13.25 3.12 -27.53
C GLY A 125 -14.22 2.31 -26.65
N ALA A 126 -13.73 1.51 -25.72
CA ALA A 126 -14.59 0.81 -24.77
C ALA A 126 -14.99 1.79 -23.65
N SER A 127 -16.28 2.12 -23.58
CA SER A 127 -16.79 2.94 -22.48
C SER A 127 -16.83 2.13 -21.18
N VAL A 128 -15.81 2.26 -20.34
CA VAL A 128 -15.87 1.78 -18.95
C VAL A 128 -16.49 2.88 -18.11
N SER A 129 -17.64 2.60 -17.50
CA SER A 129 -18.33 3.63 -16.70
C SER A 129 -17.47 4.03 -15.49
N THR A 130 -17.28 5.33 -15.28
CA THR A 130 -16.54 5.86 -14.12
C THR A 130 -17.04 5.28 -12.79
N PRO A 131 -18.36 5.13 -12.55
CA PRO A 131 -18.87 4.49 -11.34
C PRO A 131 -18.41 3.03 -11.18
N ALA A 132 -18.28 2.27 -12.28
CA ALA A 132 -17.79 0.89 -12.21
C ALA A 132 -16.30 0.83 -11.81
N ILE A 133 -15.47 1.74 -12.33
CA ILE A 133 -14.06 1.85 -11.93
C ILE A 133 -13.96 2.21 -10.44
N ILE A 134 -14.75 3.19 -9.98
CA ILE A 134 -14.80 3.58 -8.57
C ILE A 134 -15.23 2.40 -7.70
N ALA A 135 -16.29 1.69 -8.07
CA ALA A 135 -16.78 0.51 -7.35
C ALA A 135 -15.71 -0.60 -7.26
N LEU A 136 -14.94 -0.80 -8.34
CA LEU A 136 -13.88 -1.80 -8.38
C LEU A 136 -12.66 -1.39 -7.54
N ILE A 137 -12.29 -0.10 -7.53
CA ILE A 137 -11.27 0.44 -6.62
C ILE A 137 -11.72 0.24 -5.15
N LEU A 138 -12.97 0.58 -4.83
CA LEU A 138 -13.51 0.38 -3.49
C LEU A 138 -13.50 -1.10 -3.08
N LEU A 139 -13.86 -2.01 -3.99
CA LEU A 139 -13.79 -3.46 -3.75
C LEU A 139 -12.35 -3.91 -3.45
N VAL A 140 -11.38 -3.43 -4.23
CA VAL A 140 -9.94 -3.70 -4.01
C VAL A 140 -9.49 -3.17 -2.65
N ILE A 141 -9.90 -1.96 -2.25
CA ILE A 141 -9.60 -1.38 -0.94
C ILE A 141 -10.23 -2.21 0.19
N VAL A 142 -11.49 -2.63 0.05
CA VAL A 142 -12.19 -3.47 1.05
C VAL A 142 -11.49 -4.82 1.18
N ALA A 143 -11.15 -5.46 0.07
CA ALA A 143 -10.41 -6.72 0.07
C ALA A 143 -9.04 -6.57 0.73
N PHE A 144 -8.34 -5.46 0.48
CA PHE A 144 -7.09 -5.13 1.15
C PHE A 144 -7.27 -4.96 2.65
N VAL A 145 -8.27 -4.21 3.11
CA VAL A 145 -8.56 -4.01 4.55
C VAL A 145 -8.92 -5.32 5.27
N ILE A 146 -9.67 -6.21 4.62
CA ILE A 146 -9.95 -7.54 5.17
C ILE A 146 -8.66 -8.37 5.24
N GLY A 147 -7.85 -8.31 4.18
CA GLY A 147 -6.56 -8.98 4.09
C GLY A 147 -5.59 -8.52 5.18
N THR A 148 -5.45 -7.22 5.41
CA THR A 148 -4.55 -6.66 6.43
C THR A 148 -4.97 -7.06 7.83
N ARG A 149 -6.28 -7.07 8.14
CA ARG A 149 -6.78 -7.60 9.43
C ARG A 149 -6.43 -9.07 9.63
N ALA A 150 -6.52 -9.88 8.58
CA ALA A 150 -6.17 -11.30 8.65
C ALA A 150 -4.65 -11.52 8.78
N ALA A 151 -3.84 -10.76 8.04
CA ALA A 151 -2.38 -10.77 8.12
C ALA A 151 -1.88 -10.35 9.50
N TYR A 152 -2.43 -9.27 10.05
CA TYR A 152 -2.07 -8.79 11.39
C TYR A 152 -2.29 -9.88 12.45
N ARG A 153 -3.44 -10.56 12.42
CA ARG A 153 -3.72 -11.67 13.35
C ARG A 153 -2.69 -12.79 13.22
N ARG A 154 -2.39 -13.24 11.99
CA ARG A 154 -1.37 -14.28 11.77
C ARG A 154 0.02 -13.85 12.24
N ALA A 155 0.37 -12.58 12.06
CA ALA A 155 1.64 -12.04 12.52
C ALA A 155 1.73 -11.99 14.06
N VAL A 156 0.65 -11.59 14.73
CA VAL A 156 0.54 -11.62 16.20
C VAL A 156 0.64 -13.05 16.72
N ASP A 157 -0.10 -13.99 16.11
CA ASP A 157 -0.09 -15.40 16.50
C ASP A 157 1.32 -16.00 16.35
N ALA A 158 2.04 -15.63 15.29
CA ALA A 158 3.42 -16.07 15.05
C ALA A 158 4.44 -15.41 16.00
N ALA A 159 4.27 -14.14 16.34
CA ALA A 159 5.19 -13.39 17.20
C ALA A 159 4.92 -13.55 18.71
N GLY A 160 3.78 -14.12 19.08
CA GLY A 160 3.38 -14.32 20.48
C GLY A 160 3.08 -13.03 21.26
N THR A 161 3.13 -11.86 20.59
CA THR A 161 2.92 -10.54 21.21
C THR A 161 2.05 -9.65 20.34
N SER A 162 1.13 -8.93 20.97
CA SER A 162 0.25 -7.93 20.35
C SER A 162 0.18 -6.71 21.26
N ASP A 163 0.22 -5.51 20.66
CA ASP A 163 -0.13 -4.30 21.41
C ASP A 163 -1.66 -4.23 21.60
N ARG A 164 -2.10 -4.29 22.86
CA ARG A 164 -3.53 -4.27 23.25
C ARG A 164 -4.26 -3.03 22.74
N HIS A 165 -3.54 -1.94 22.48
CA HIS A 165 -4.14 -0.67 22.06
C HIS A 165 -4.22 -0.50 20.53
N VAL A 166 -3.76 -1.50 19.76
CA VAL A 166 -3.88 -1.49 18.30
C VAL A 166 -5.20 -2.13 17.88
N TYR A 167 -6.09 -1.32 17.35
CA TYR A 167 -7.39 -1.73 16.82
C TYR A 167 -7.30 -2.07 15.35
N ALA A 168 -7.90 -3.21 14.98
CA ALA A 168 -7.95 -3.73 13.61
C ALA A 168 -6.57 -3.86 12.93
N GLY A 169 -5.48 -3.93 13.71
CA GLY A 169 -4.11 -4.02 13.19
C GLY A 169 -3.56 -2.73 12.58
N MET A 170 -4.26 -1.60 12.72
CA MET A 170 -3.95 -0.39 11.95
C MET A 170 -4.06 0.91 12.75
N PHE A 171 -4.95 0.98 13.74
CA PHE A 171 -5.22 2.21 14.48
C PHE A 171 -4.82 2.05 15.94
N TYR A 172 -3.85 2.84 16.40
CA TYR A 172 -3.49 2.91 17.81
C TYR A 172 -4.46 3.85 18.55
N PHE A 173 -5.07 3.37 19.62
CA PHE A 173 -6.00 4.16 20.43
C PHE A 173 -5.77 3.90 21.91
N ASN A 174 -5.07 4.83 22.56
CA ASN A 174 -4.81 4.78 24.00
C ASN A 174 -5.06 6.16 24.62
N ARG A 175 -6.04 6.26 25.54
CA ARG A 175 -6.37 7.50 26.25
C ARG A 175 -5.36 7.82 27.36
N ASP A 176 -4.62 6.83 27.83
CA ASP A 176 -3.65 6.98 28.90
C ASP A 176 -2.27 7.41 28.37
N ASP A 177 -1.99 7.19 27.08
CA ASP A 177 -0.75 7.64 26.42
C ASP A 177 -0.92 9.06 25.85
N GLU A 178 -0.27 10.05 26.45
CA GLU A 178 -0.35 11.47 26.05
C GLU A 178 0.29 11.76 24.68
N ARG A 179 1.11 10.86 24.15
CA ARG A 179 1.81 11.07 22.90
C ARG A 179 0.84 11.03 21.71
N MET A 180 1.00 11.99 20.80
CA MET A 180 0.31 11.99 19.51
C MET A 180 0.92 10.98 18.54
N ILE A 181 2.25 10.87 18.55
CA ILE A 181 3.01 9.93 17.70
C ILE A 181 3.64 8.90 18.62
N VAL A 182 3.33 7.63 18.38
CA VAL A 182 3.81 6.50 19.17
C VAL A 182 4.77 5.68 18.32
N ASP A 183 5.99 5.53 18.80
CA ASP A 183 7.02 4.72 18.14
C ASP A 183 6.72 3.22 18.31
N HIS A 184 6.88 2.48 17.22
CA HIS A 184 6.71 1.04 17.12
C HIS A 184 7.92 0.46 16.36
N ALA A 185 8.09 -0.86 16.46
CA ALA A 185 9.21 -1.55 15.80
C ALA A 185 9.27 -1.28 14.27
N MET A 186 8.12 -1.09 13.62
CA MET A 186 8.02 -0.81 12.18
C MET A 186 7.82 0.67 11.84
N GLY A 187 8.06 1.59 12.78
CA GLY A 187 7.94 3.03 12.57
C GLY A 187 6.97 3.67 13.54
N ALA A 188 6.42 4.82 13.20
CA ALA A 188 5.54 5.54 14.11
C ALA A 188 4.07 5.50 13.65
N THR A 189 3.15 5.46 14.61
CA THR A 189 1.71 5.58 14.34
C THR A 189 1.11 6.75 15.10
N LEU A 190 -0.05 7.22 14.66
CA LEU A 190 -0.81 8.25 15.35
C LEU A 190 -1.69 7.63 16.43
N ASN A 191 -1.74 8.27 17.59
CA ASN A 191 -2.70 7.96 18.64
C ASN A 191 -4.04 8.65 18.35
N PHE A 192 -4.99 7.89 17.82
CA PHE A 192 -6.32 8.38 17.43
C PHE A 192 -7.21 8.75 18.63
N ALA A 193 -6.78 8.49 19.86
CA ALA A 193 -7.43 9.01 21.06
C ALA A 193 -7.17 10.52 21.26
N ARG A 194 -6.20 11.11 20.55
CA ARG A 194 -5.81 12.51 20.69
C ARG A 194 -6.44 13.40 19.60
N PRO A 195 -7.06 14.53 19.95
CA PRO A 195 -7.61 15.47 18.97
C PRO A 195 -6.56 16.01 17.98
N SER A 196 -5.31 16.13 18.41
CA SER A 196 -4.20 16.59 17.57
C SER A 196 -3.89 15.66 16.40
N ALA A 197 -4.07 14.35 16.55
CA ALA A 197 -3.92 13.38 15.46
C ALA A 197 -4.95 13.64 14.34
N TRP A 198 -6.20 13.95 14.71
CA TRP A 198 -7.26 14.29 13.76
C TRP A 198 -7.03 15.65 13.09
N ALA A 199 -6.53 16.63 13.84
CA ALA A 199 -6.15 17.93 13.27
C ALA A 199 -5.04 17.78 12.22
N LEU A 200 -4.04 16.92 12.47
CA LEU A 200 -2.98 16.63 11.50
C LEU A 200 -3.52 15.98 10.23
N ILE A 201 -4.42 15.00 10.35
CA ILE A 201 -5.07 14.35 9.21
C ILE A 201 -5.89 15.37 8.41
N ALA A 202 -6.68 16.19 9.08
CA ALA A 202 -7.49 17.23 8.43
C ALA A 202 -6.59 18.20 7.66
N ALA A 203 -5.50 18.69 8.27
CA ALA A 203 -4.55 19.57 7.62
C ALA A 203 -3.90 18.93 6.38
N LEU A 204 -3.54 17.64 6.45
CA LEU A 204 -2.94 16.91 5.33
C LEU A 204 -3.93 16.68 4.18
N LEU A 205 -5.20 16.42 4.47
CA LEU A 205 -6.23 16.16 3.46
C LEU A 205 -6.81 17.45 2.86
N THR A 206 -6.63 18.59 3.52
CA THR A 206 -7.22 19.88 3.10
C THR A 206 -6.85 20.29 1.66
N PRO A 207 -5.58 20.24 1.22
CA PRO A 207 -5.22 20.63 -0.16
C PRO A 207 -5.91 19.77 -1.22
N ALA A 208 -5.98 18.45 -1.00
CA ALA A 208 -6.66 17.54 -1.91
C ALA A 208 -8.17 17.80 -1.96
N LEU A 209 -8.78 18.12 -0.81
CA LEU A 209 -10.19 18.49 -0.73
C LEU A 209 -10.48 19.78 -1.50
N ILE A 210 -9.63 20.80 -1.35
CA ILE A 210 -9.74 22.08 -2.07
C ILE A 210 -9.64 21.86 -3.59
N ILE A 211 -8.66 21.08 -4.05
CA ILE A 211 -8.49 20.75 -5.47
C ILE A 211 -9.71 19.98 -5.98
N GLY A 212 -10.16 18.96 -5.24
CA GLY A 212 -11.31 18.15 -5.62
C GLY A 212 -12.60 18.96 -5.75
N ILE A 213 -12.86 19.87 -4.80
CA ILE A 213 -13.99 20.80 -4.84
C ILE A 213 -13.85 21.78 -6.02
N GLY A 214 -12.66 22.33 -6.24
CA GLY A 214 -12.41 23.24 -7.36
C GLY A 214 -12.63 22.59 -8.72
N VAL A 215 -12.23 21.33 -8.89
CA VAL A 215 -12.50 20.55 -10.12
C VAL A 215 -13.99 20.23 -10.25
N ALA A 216 -14.66 19.85 -9.18
CA ALA A 216 -16.10 19.54 -9.21
C ALA A 216 -16.94 20.78 -9.57
N LEU A 217 -16.58 21.96 -9.06
CA LEU A 217 -17.28 23.22 -9.32
C LEU A 217 -16.89 23.89 -10.64
N GLY A 218 -15.72 23.55 -11.21
CA GLY A 218 -15.26 24.08 -12.50
C GLY A 218 -15.72 23.27 -13.72
N ASN A 219 -16.38 22.13 -13.49
CA ASN A 219 -16.95 21.26 -14.53
C ASN A 219 -18.47 21.46 -14.71
N GLU A 220 -19.05 22.49 -14.10
CA GLU A 220 -20.40 23.02 -14.40
C GLU A 220 -20.31 24.24 -15.33
#